data_AF-A0A8X6XGY3-F1
#
_entry.id   AF-A0A8X6XGY3-F1
#
_cell.length_a   1.000
_cell.length_b   1.000
_cell.length_c   1.000
_cell.angle_alpha   90.00
_cell.angle_beta   90.00
_cell.angle_gamma   90.00
#
_symmetry.space_group_name_H-M   'P 1'
#
loop_
_entity.id
_entity.type
_entity.pdbx_description
1 polymer ?
#
loop_
_entity_poly.entity_id
_entity_poly.type
_entity_poly.pdbx_seq_one_letter_code
_entity_poly.pdbx_strand_id
1 'polypeptide(L)'
;MNFQCVYDTRTHLSTIAPCNVFQTDSATVKCTILTLANLSHSDQYLDCLQYNNSIEIFSIEKREVKNNTDLCHYKASYKNGSTKSITLCDTELCKPIQMDCTFNSSSECNENRRLWIVIYGILVALINMSFTISYRLFDIIVVDLTREHNNDFGRQRVWSILGGVSGPPIAGFLLHMIDITGNEKRYTVAFITTIAFVLFSALSLWQVKTTLYKPSAKMWRKALVLGKKLEVWLFVLLLIVMGSCYGFRAIYGSWYLQGIGATDLLLGVSRGMSDVYGLPFLYSSEWWINKIGYRAIFIPALLGTAVDCFSFSFLEVPWPAVIIESTLILSYHLYWVAVMQYVICIAPEGLQATVRALAGSLQYNLSKLISTTVGGYLMSEYGGRVAFRVLGSIALIYAIVYGSYLRMDHLRKKEKDNSIRIK
;
A
#
# COMPACT_ATOMS: atom_id res chain seq x y z
N MET A 1 33.71 5.78 -4.96
CA MET A 1 32.64 5.46 -5.95
C MET A 1 33.32 5.06 -7.25
N ASN A 2 32.90 3.97 -7.89
CA ASN A 2 33.53 3.51 -9.14
C ASN A 2 32.95 4.24 -10.35
N PHE A 3 33.76 5.00 -11.06
CA PHE A 3 33.39 5.61 -12.33
C PHE A 3 33.94 4.75 -13.48
N GLN A 4 33.06 4.35 -14.41
CA GLN A 4 33.48 3.77 -15.69
C GLN A 4 33.71 4.91 -16.68
N CYS A 5 34.92 4.98 -17.22
CA CYS A 5 35.26 5.91 -18.28
C CYS A 5 34.81 5.32 -19.63
N VAL A 6 34.03 6.06 -20.40
CA VAL A 6 33.67 5.71 -21.78
C VAL A 6 34.30 6.75 -22.70
N TYR A 7 34.99 6.30 -23.74
CA TYR A 7 35.68 7.18 -24.68
C TYR A 7 34.68 7.89 -25.59
N ASP A 8 34.76 9.21 -25.67
CA ASP A 8 34.10 9.99 -26.72
C ASP A 8 35.14 10.86 -27.43
N THR A 9 35.00 10.95 -28.74
CA THR A 9 36.04 11.32 -29.70
C THR A 9 36.75 12.64 -29.41
N ARG A 10 38.10 12.59 -29.52
CA ARG A 10 39.11 13.67 -29.48
C ARG A 10 39.00 14.63 -28.28
N THR A 11 39.90 14.39 -27.30
CA THR A 11 40.39 15.27 -26.21
C THR A 11 39.65 15.29 -24.87
N HIS A 12 38.58 14.51 -24.67
CA HIS A 12 37.80 14.58 -23.42
C HIS A 12 37.53 13.20 -22.80
N LEU A 13 37.83 13.06 -21.50
CA LEU A 13 37.42 11.91 -20.70
C LEU A 13 35.96 12.11 -20.26
N SER A 14 35.10 11.12 -20.53
CA SER A 14 33.71 11.13 -20.07
C SER A 14 33.48 10.02 -19.05
N THR A 15 32.80 10.35 -17.95
CA THR A 15 32.42 9.38 -16.90
C THR A 15 30.90 9.31 -16.79
N ILE A 16 30.41 8.11 -16.49
CA ILE A 16 28.98 7.85 -16.31
C ILE A 16 28.72 7.61 -14.82
N ALA A 17 27.76 8.34 -14.25
CA ALA A 17 27.32 8.19 -12.87
C ALA A 17 25.83 8.55 -12.70
N PRO A 18 25.16 8.08 -11.63
CA PRO A 18 23.79 8.46 -11.35
C PRO A 18 23.67 9.98 -11.16
N CYS A 19 22.61 10.59 -11.70
CA CYS A 19 22.47 12.05 -11.80
C CYS A 19 22.45 12.82 -10.46
N ASN A 20 22.30 12.13 -9.33
CA ASN A 20 22.26 12.73 -7.99
C ASN A 20 23.63 13.06 -7.40
N VAL A 21 24.73 12.78 -8.12
CA VAL A 21 26.10 12.91 -7.57
C VAL A 21 26.60 14.37 -7.56
N PHE A 22 26.16 15.21 -8.50
CA PHE A 22 26.58 16.62 -8.57
C PHE A 22 25.35 17.53 -8.63
N GLN A 23 25.10 18.31 -7.56
CA GLN A 23 24.03 19.31 -7.49
C GLN A 23 24.45 20.70 -7.99
N THR A 24 25.73 20.93 -8.24
CA THR A 24 26.28 22.21 -8.73
C THR A 24 27.09 22.01 -10.01
N ASP A 25 27.04 22.98 -10.92
CA ASP A 25 27.60 22.89 -12.29
C ASP A 25 29.12 22.74 -12.35
N SER A 26 29.84 23.00 -11.25
CA SER A 26 31.28 22.79 -11.16
C SER A 26 31.69 22.32 -9.76
N ALA A 27 32.18 21.09 -9.65
CA ALA A 27 32.77 20.58 -8.42
C ALA A 27 34.18 20.07 -8.68
N THR A 28 35.13 20.57 -7.89
CA THR A 28 36.52 20.08 -7.88
C THR A 28 36.59 18.85 -6.98
N VAL A 29 36.96 17.70 -7.55
CA VAL A 29 37.01 16.42 -6.82
C VAL A 29 38.44 15.93 -6.77
N LYS A 30 38.88 15.50 -5.59
CA LYS A 30 40.17 14.81 -5.42
C LYS A 30 39.94 13.33 -5.70
N CYS A 31 40.61 12.80 -6.72
CA CYS A 31 40.51 11.39 -7.09
C CYS A 31 41.90 10.75 -7.03
N THR A 32 41.95 9.52 -6.54
CA THR A 32 43.15 8.70 -6.52
C THR A 32 43.01 7.62 -7.59
N ILE A 33 44.04 7.44 -8.41
CA ILE A 33 44.09 6.35 -9.38
C ILE A 33 44.51 5.09 -8.63
N LEU A 34 43.62 4.11 -8.55
CA LEU A 34 43.95 2.80 -7.98
C LEU A 34 44.33 1.87 -9.14
N THR A 35 45.58 1.40 -9.16
CA THR A 35 45.93 0.18 -9.87
C THR A 35 45.79 -1.02 -8.92
N LEU A 36 45.34 -2.16 -9.47
CA LEU A 36 44.91 -3.42 -8.84
C LEU A 36 43.44 -3.40 -8.32
N ALA A 37 42.58 -4.38 -8.62
CA ALA A 37 42.85 -5.81 -8.74
C ALA A 37 41.81 -6.57 -9.60
N ASN A 38 42.30 -7.65 -10.24
CA ASN A 38 41.65 -8.90 -10.68
C ASN A 38 40.13 -8.89 -10.91
N LEU A 39 39.72 -8.60 -12.15
CA LEU A 39 38.48 -9.12 -12.71
C LEU A 39 38.74 -10.53 -13.23
N SER A 40 38.44 -11.54 -12.40
CA SER A 40 38.26 -12.90 -12.89
C SER A 40 36.91 -12.98 -13.60
N HIS A 41 36.90 -12.68 -14.90
CA HIS A 41 36.11 -13.39 -15.91
C HIS A 41 36.39 -12.78 -17.28
N SER A 42 37.02 -13.61 -18.14
CA SER A 42 37.09 -13.55 -19.60
C SER A 42 36.91 -12.18 -20.26
N ASP A 43 38.03 -11.51 -20.55
CA ASP A 43 38.47 -11.35 -21.94
C ASP A 43 39.88 -10.75 -21.97
N GLN A 44 40.66 -11.21 -22.94
CA GLN A 44 42.07 -10.89 -23.16
C GLN A 44 42.33 -9.38 -23.17
N TYR A 45 43.21 -8.84 -22.31
CA TYR A 45 44.17 -7.78 -22.65
C TYR A 45 45.28 -7.76 -21.57
N LEU A 46 46.50 -8.07 -22.02
CA LEU A 46 47.71 -8.20 -21.22
C LEU A 46 48.40 -6.82 -21.06
N ASP A 47 49.11 -6.68 -19.94
CA ASP A 47 50.03 -5.61 -19.52
C ASP A 47 49.43 -4.31 -18.95
N CYS A 48 49.50 -4.15 -17.63
CA CYS A 48 49.38 -2.84 -16.95
C CYS A 48 50.76 -2.38 -16.48
N LEU A 49 51.18 -1.16 -16.88
CA LEU A 49 52.34 -0.47 -16.32
C LEU A 49 51.96 0.11 -14.95
N GLN A 50 52.83 -0.06 -13.94
CA GLN A 50 52.71 0.61 -12.65
C GLN A 50 52.97 2.11 -12.82
N TYR A 51 51.97 2.94 -12.47
CA TYR A 51 52.15 4.38 -12.31
C TYR A 51 52.12 4.70 -10.82
N ASN A 52 53.15 5.41 -10.34
CA ASN A 52 53.31 5.72 -8.92
C ASN A 52 52.17 6.61 -8.41
N ASN A 53 51.72 6.32 -7.18
CA ASN A 53 50.66 7.03 -6.45
C ASN A 53 50.92 8.55 -6.34
N SER A 54 50.41 9.33 -7.30
CA SER A 54 50.20 10.78 -7.14
C SER A 54 48.70 11.05 -6.93
N ILE A 55 48.37 11.75 -5.83
CA ILE A 55 47.03 12.29 -5.62
C ILE A 55 46.83 13.41 -6.65
N GLU A 56 45.91 13.22 -7.60
CA GLU A 56 45.69 14.15 -8.70
C GLU A 56 44.32 14.83 -8.59
N ILE A 57 44.29 16.14 -8.88
CA ILE A 57 43.09 16.97 -8.74
C ILE A 57 42.40 17.08 -10.09
N PHE A 58 41.15 16.59 -10.17
CA PHE A 58 40.33 16.68 -11.38
C PHE A 58 39.17 17.66 -11.17
N SER A 59 38.91 18.50 -12.17
CA SER A 59 37.66 19.28 -12.25
C SER A 59 36.65 18.54 -13.10
N ILE A 60 35.50 18.19 -12.52
CA ILE A 60 34.42 17.49 -13.21
C ILE A 60 33.30 18.51 -13.46
N GLU A 61 32.88 18.65 -14.71
CA GLU A 61 31.84 19.56 -15.17
C GLU A 61 30.66 18.73 -15.70
N LYS A 62 29.44 19.02 -15.24
CA LYS A 62 28.24 18.29 -15.65
C LYS A 62 27.91 18.64 -17.10
N ARG A 63 27.75 17.64 -17.97
CA ARG A 63 27.25 17.85 -19.33
C ARG A 63 25.83 17.31 -19.39
N GLU A 64 24.85 18.20 -19.28
CA GLU A 64 23.45 17.79 -19.41
C GLU A 64 23.16 17.31 -20.84
N VAL A 65 23.01 16.00 -20.98
CA VAL A 65 22.39 15.41 -22.17
C VAL A 65 20.98 15.05 -21.78
N LYS A 66 19.99 15.76 -22.34
CA LYS A 66 18.57 15.39 -22.24
C LYS A 66 18.37 14.04 -22.91
N ASN A 67 18.39 12.96 -22.14
CA ASN A 67 17.78 11.70 -22.52
C ASN A 67 17.36 10.90 -21.28
N ASN A 68 16.28 10.14 -21.46
CA ASN A 68 15.39 9.58 -20.43
C ASN A 68 15.99 8.37 -19.67
N THR A 69 17.22 8.50 -19.20
CA THR A 69 17.94 7.47 -18.43
C THR A 69 18.50 8.09 -17.14
N ASP A 70 18.40 7.39 -16.00
CA ASP A 70 18.89 7.81 -14.67
C ASP A 70 20.42 8.03 -14.56
N LEU A 71 21.12 8.06 -15.70
CA LEU A 71 22.57 8.13 -15.84
C LEU A 71 22.95 9.45 -16.54
N CYS A 72 23.79 10.24 -15.89
CA CYS A 72 24.28 11.51 -16.39
C CYS A 72 25.73 11.39 -16.89
N HIS A 73 26.06 12.08 -17.99
CA HIS A 73 27.42 12.17 -18.52
C HIS A 73 28.16 13.36 -17.89
N TYR A 74 29.36 13.10 -17.37
CA TYR A 74 30.21 14.11 -16.76
C TYR A 74 31.51 14.27 -17.54
N LYS A 75 31.96 15.51 -17.75
CA LYS A 75 33.23 15.85 -18.39
C LYS A 75 34.31 15.98 -17.31
N ALA A 76 35.33 15.12 -17.35
CA ALA A 76 36.47 15.26 -16.44
C ALA A 76 37.61 16.03 -17.13
N SER A 77 38.19 17.00 -16.42
CA SER A 77 39.32 17.80 -16.88
C SER A 77 40.45 17.78 -15.84
N TYR A 78 41.66 17.47 -16.28
CA TYR A 78 42.87 17.46 -15.46
C TYR A 78 43.51 18.85 -15.44
N LYS A 79 43.86 19.35 -14.25
CA LYS A 79 44.64 20.58 -14.08
C LYS A 79 45.90 20.27 -13.28
N ASN A 80 47.06 20.21 -13.94
CA ASN A 80 48.34 20.26 -13.24
C ASN A 80 48.68 21.72 -12.90
N GLY A 81 49.57 21.94 -11.92
CA GLY A 81 49.99 23.26 -11.42
C GLY A 81 50.70 24.18 -12.43
N SER A 82 50.59 23.93 -13.73
CA SER A 82 50.90 24.87 -14.81
C SER A 82 49.77 24.79 -15.84
N THR A 83 49.33 25.94 -16.34
CA THR A 83 48.12 26.18 -17.16
C THR A 83 48.16 25.55 -18.56
N LYS A 84 48.40 24.23 -18.67
CA LYS A 84 48.26 23.47 -19.91
C LYS A 84 47.53 22.15 -19.67
N SER A 85 46.50 21.89 -20.47
CA SER A 85 45.83 20.59 -20.58
C SER A 85 46.76 19.61 -21.30
N ILE A 86 47.09 18.50 -20.66
CA ILE A 86 47.88 17.41 -21.27
C ILE A 86 46.91 16.32 -21.74
N THR A 87 47.08 15.84 -22.97
CA THR A 87 46.34 14.74 -23.57
C THR A 87 46.85 13.40 -23.04
N LEU A 88 45.99 12.63 -22.36
CA LEU A 88 46.29 11.32 -21.76
C LEU A 88 46.28 10.13 -22.76
N CYS A 89 46.26 10.40 -24.08
CA CYS A 89 46.37 9.37 -25.11
C CYS A 89 47.30 9.83 -26.22
N ASP A 90 48.31 9.00 -26.53
CA ASP A 90 48.98 8.97 -27.83
C ASP A 90 48.22 8.00 -28.76
N THR A 91 48.36 8.25 -30.06
CA THR A 91 47.40 7.91 -31.13
C THR A 91 47.04 6.44 -31.35
N GLU A 92 47.55 5.46 -30.60
CA GLU A 92 47.30 4.04 -30.91
C GLU A 92 46.92 3.11 -29.74
N LEU A 93 47.02 3.50 -28.46
CA LEU A 93 46.50 2.66 -27.35
C LEU A 93 46.06 3.50 -26.14
N CYS A 94 44.75 3.52 -25.85
CA CYS A 94 44.20 4.03 -24.58
C CYS A 94 43.76 2.84 -23.70
N LYS A 95 44.30 2.72 -22.49
CA LYS A 95 43.88 1.69 -21.50
C LYS A 95 42.78 2.22 -20.57
N PRO A 96 41.82 1.38 -20.13
CA PRO A 96 40.79 1.80 -19.19
C PRO A 96 41.40 2.08 -17.80
N ILE A 97 41.03 3.21 -17.19
CA ILE A 97 41.49 3.62 -15.85
C ILE A 97 40.30 3.58 -14.89
N GLN A 98 40.47 2.92 -13.75
CA GLN A 98 39.52 2.96 -12.64
C GLN A 98 40.00 4.00 -11.61
N MET A 99 39.12 4.92 -11.24
CA MET A 99 39.43 6.00 -10.29
C MET A 99 38.54 5.85 -9.07
N ASP A 100 39.13 5.96 -7.88
CA ASP A 100 38.37 6.07 -6.64
C ASP A 100 38.45 7.51 -6.12
N CYS A 101 37.31 8.19 -6.22
CA CYS A 101 37.15 9.56 -5.79
C CYS A 101 36.62 9.60 -4.36
N THR A 102 37.44 10.16 -3.46
CA THR A 102 37.02 10.47 -2.10
C THR A 102 36.37 11.85 -2.08
N PHE A 103 35.07 11.89 -1.86
CA PHE A 103 34.34 13.13 -1.70
C PHE A 103 34.49 13.63 -0.27
N ASN A 104 35.06 14.83 -0.12
CA ASN A 104 34.94 15.62 1.11
C ASN A 104 33.57 16.31 1.22
N SER A 105 32.52 15.69 0.65
CA SER A 105 31.17 15.99 1.08
C SER A 105 30.92 15.15 2.33
N SER A 106 31.25 15.70 3.49
CA SER A 106 30.39 15.49 4.63
C SER A 106 29.00 16.03 4.23
N SER A 107 28.25 15.27 3.43
CA SER A 107 26.80 15.32 3.58
C SER A 107 26.64 14.97 5.05
N GLU A 108 26.29 15.94 5.88
CA GLU A 108 25.79 15.65 7.21
C GLU A 108 24.75 14.56 7.01
N CYS A 109 25.14 13.32 7.28
CA CYS A 109 24.21 12.21 7.32
C CYS A 109 23.43 12.51 8.59
N ASN A 110 22.44 13.39 8.41
CA ASN A 110 21.74 14.15 9.43
C ASN A 110 21.59 13.22 10.64
N GLU A 111 22.28 13.46 11.76
CA GLU A 111 22.16 12.60 12.96
C GLU A 111 20.67 12.44 13.34
N ASN A 112 19.88 13.44 12.98
CA ASN A 112 18.45 13.51 13.14
C ASN A 112 17.64 12.71 12.11
N ARG A 113 18.22 12.06 11.09
CA ARG A 113 17.46 11.28 10.08
C ARG A 113 16.66 10.16 10.75
N ARG A 114 17.26 9.46 11.72
CA ARG A 114 16.57 8.43 12.50
C ARG A 114 15.40 9.04 13.29
N LEU A 115 15.62 10.19 13.91
CA LEU A 115 14.60 10.92 14.67
C LEU A 115 13.45 11.41 13.77
N TRP A 116 13.75 11.98 12.59
CA TRP A 116 12.74 12.41 11.61
C TRP A 116 11.94 11.24 11.03
N ILE A 117 12.58 10.10 10.76
CA ILE A 117 11.87 8.88 10.33
C ILE A 117 10.89 8.42 11.42
N VAL A 118 11.31 8.43 12.69
CA VAL A 118 10.46 8.05 13.82
C VAL A 118 9.30 9.03 13.98
N ILE A 119 9.56 10.34 13.97
CA ILE A 119 8.51 11.38 14.08
C ILE A 119 7.52 11.26 12.92
N TYR A 120 8.00 11.15 11.69
CA TYR A 120 7.16 10.99 10.52
C TYR A 120 6.32 9.70 10.60
N GLY A 121 6.93 8.58 11.00
CA GLY A 121 6.23 7.31 11.20
C GLY A 121 5.11 7.40 12.24
N ILE A 122 5.36 8.07 13.37
CA ILE A 122 4.35 8.30 14.41
C ILE A 122 3.19 9.15 13.88
N LEU A 123 3.49 10.26 13.18
CA LEU A 123 2.46 11.13 12.60
C LEU A 123 1.59 10.38 11.58
N VAL A 124 2.20 9.61 10.68
CA VAL A 124 1.48 8.78 9.70
C VAL A 124 0.61 7.75 10.40
N ALA A 125 1.11 7.10 11.46
CA ALA A 125 0.34 6.14 12.25
C ALA A 125 -0.88 6.80 12.92
N LEU A 126 -0.69 7.97 13.54
CA LEU A 126 -1.77 8.72 14.19
C LEU A 126 -2.84 9.17 13.19
N ILE A 127 -2.45 9.67 12.02
CA ILE A 127 -3.40 10.07 10.96
C ILE A 127 -4.19 8.86 10.47
N ASN A 128 -3.51 7.73 10.21
CA ASN A 128 -4.17 6.50 9.75
C ASN A 128 -5.12 5.91 10.81
N MET A 129 -4.73 5.94 12.09
CA MET A 129 -5.59 5.51 13.19
C MET A 129 -6.81 6.43 13.32
N SER A 130 -6.59 7.75 13.28
CA SER A 130 -7.67 8.74 13.40
C SER A 130 -8.70 8.59 12.28
N PHE A 131 -8.22 8.48 11.04
CA PHE A 131 -9.07 8.19 9.87
C PHE A 131 -9.89 6.93 10.11
N THR A 132 -9.24 5.81 10.46
CA THR A 132 -9.90 4.52 10.61
C THR A 132 -10.94 4.55 11.73
N ILE A 133 -10.62 5.15 12.88
CA ILE A 133 -11.53 5.28 14.04
C ILE A 133 -12.75 6.13 13.68
N SER A 134 -12.56 7.27 13.02
CA SER A 134 -13.66 8.14 12.60
C SER A 134 -14.67 7.41 11.70
N TYR A 135 -14.21 6.68 10.68
CA TYR A 135 -15.12 5.86 9.85
C TYR A 135 -15.91 4.83 10.66
N ARG A 136 -15.29 4.21 11.67
CA ARG A 136 -15.98 3.21 12.50
C ARG A 136 -17.00 3.84 13.44
N LEU A 137 -16.72 5.02 13.99
CA LEU A 137 -17.70 5.75 14.79
C LEU A 137 -18.90 6.16 13.92
N PHE A 138 -18.69 6.58 12.68
CA PHE A 138 -19.78 6.83 11.75
C PHE A 138 -20.60 5.58 11.44
N ASP A 139 -19.96 4.44 11.16
CA ASP A 139 -20.68 3.17 10.97
C ASP A 139 -21.57 2.85 12.19
N ILE A 140 -21.06 3.02 13.42
CA ILE A 140 -21.82 2.74 14.64
C ILE A 140 -23.03 3.68 14.77
N ILE A 141 -22.82 4.99 14.58
CA ILE A 141 -23.88 6.00 14.66
C ILE A 141 -24.97 5.73 13.61
N VAL A 142 -24.58 5.44 12.37
CA VAL A 142 -25.52 5.16 11.29
C VAL A 142 -26.30 3.87 11.55
N VAL A 143 -25.67 2.80 12.06
CA VAL A 143 -26.38 1.57 12.44
C VAL A 143 -27.39 1.83 13.56
N ASP A 144 -27.05 2.65 14.55
CA ASP A 144 -27.96 2.95 15.66
C ASP A 144 -29.15 3.82 15.20
N LEU A 145 -28.91 4.85 14.39
CA LEU A 145 -29.97 5.70 13.82
C LEU A 145 -30.89 4.94 12.85
N THR A 146 -30.32 4.07 12.01
CA THR A 146 -31.11 3.24 11.09
C THR A 146 -32.01 2.28 11.84
N ARG A 147 -31.57 1.74 12.98
CA ARG A 147 -32.40 0.91 13.84
C ARG A 147 -33.51 1.70 14.52
N GLU A 148 -33.23 2.91 14.99
CA GLU A 148 -34.25 3.78 15.59
C GLU A 148 -35.36 4.12 14.58
N HIS A 149 -35.00 4.34 13.33
CA HIS A 149 -35.93 4.73 12.26
C HIS A 149 -36.44 3.53 11.42
N ASN A 150 -36.17 2.28 11.83
CA ASN A 150 -36.52 1.06 11.07
C ASN A 150 -36.15 1.13 9.58
N ASN A 151 -34.95 1.61 9.28
CA ASN A 151 -34.44 1.77 7.91
C ASN A 151 -33.22 0.88 7.67
N ASP A 152 -32.86 0.68 6.40
CA ASP A 152 -31.79 -0.21 6.00
C ASP A 152 -30.41 0.43 6.14
N PHE A 153 -29.53 -0.22 6.91
CA PHE A 153 -28.12 0.14 6.98
C PHE A 153 -27.43 0.12 5.60
N GLY A 154 -27.75 -0.87 4.76
CA GLY A 154 -27.18 -0.99 3.41
C GLY A 154 -27.50 0.22 2.53
N ARG A 155 -28.75 0.71 2.59
CA ARG A 155 -29.19 1.90 1.83
C ARG A 155 -28.50 3.17 2.30
N GLN A 156 -28.30 3.35 3.60
CA GLN A 156 -27.55 4.51 4.11
C GLN A 156 -26.08 4.46 3.69
N ARG A 157 -25.50 3.25 3.64
CA ARG A 157 -24.11 3.07 3.24
C ARG A 157 -23.84 3.33 1.76
N VAL A 158 -24.86 3.35 0.90
CA VAL A 158 -24.74 3.80 -0.50
C VAL A 158 -24.18 5.23 -0.58
N TRP A 159 -24.54 6.13 0.34
CA TRP A 159 -24.00 7.50 0.37
C TRP A 159 -22.49 7.54 0.65
N SER A 160 -21.94 6.56 1.37
CA SER A 160 -20.50 6.43 1.56
C SER A 160 -19.77 6.07 0.26
N ILE A 161 -20.44 5.38 -0.67
CA ILE A 161 -19.88 5.00 -1.97
C ILE A 161 -19.75 6.22 -2.86
N LEU A 162 -20.72 7.15 -2.83
CA LEU A 162 -20.60 8.41 -3.57
C LEU A 162 -19.35 9.19 -3.16
N GLY A 163 -18.99 9.21 -1.87
CA GLY A 163 -17.73 9.77 -1.41
C GLY A 163 -16.49 9.02 -1.94
N GLY A 164 -16.53 7.68 -1.95
CA GLY A 164 -15.46 6.83 -2.48
C GLY A 164 -15.25 6.93 -4.00
N VAL A 165 -16.33 7.13 -4.75
CA VAL A 165 -16.31 7.32 -6.22
C VAL A 165 -15.91 8.73 -6.62
N SER A 166 -16.37 9.75 -5.88
CA SER A 166 -16.10 11.16 -6.26
C SER A 166 -14.78 11.69 -5.72
N GLY A 167 -14.41 11.37 -4.47
CA GLY A 167 -13.26 11.96 -3.80
C GLY A 167 -11.92 11.69 -4.49
N PRO A 168 -11.51 10.42 -4.68
CA PRO A 168 -10.22 10.07 -5.28
C PRO A 168 -10.02 10.59 -6.71
N PRO A 169 -11.00 10.49 -7.65
CA PRO A 169 -10.85 11.07 -8.98
C PRO A 169 -10.74 12.59 -8.97
N ILE A 170 -11.50 13.29 -8.11
CA ILE A 170 -11.38 14.75 -7.98
C ILE A 170 -9.98 15.13 -7.48
N ALA A 171 -9.48 14.44 -6.44
CA ALA A 171 -8.14 14.67 -5.92
C ALA A 171 -7.05 14.36 -6.95
N GLY A 172 -7.18 13.25 -7.68
CA GLY A 172 -6.25 12.85 -8.74
C GLY A 172 -6.24 13.81 -9.93
N PHE A 173 -7.41 14.29 -10.35
CA PHE A 173 -7.55 15.30 -11.40
C PHE A 173 -6.90 16.63 -11.01
N LEU A 174 -7.14 17.10 -9.78
CA LEU A 174 -6.50 18.32 -9.27
C LEU A 174 -4.98 18.21 -9.25
N LEU A 175 -4.43 17.05 -8.86
CA LEU A 175 -2.99 16.79 -8.91
C LEU A 175 -2.45 16.78 -10.34
N HIS A 176 -3.16 16.14 -11.27
CA HIS A 176 -2.76 16.05 -12.67
C HIS A 176 -2.70 17.43 -13.35
N MET A 177 -3.69 18.30 -13.10
CA MET A 177 -3.72 19.66 -13.66
C MET A 177 -2.54 20.51 -13.20
N ILE A 178 -2.02 20.27 -12.00
CA ILE A 178 -0.87 21.00 -11.43
C ILE A 178 0.45 20.43 -11.97
N ASP A 179 0.53 19.12 -12.20
CA ASP A 179 1.72 18.47 -12.77
C ASP A 179 2.00 18.98 -14.20
N ILE A 180 0.94 19.23 -14.99
CA ILE A 180 1.04 19.83 -16.34
C ILE A 180 1.71 21.21 -16.32
N THR A 181 1.67 21.94 -15.20
CA THR A 181 2.32 23.26 -15.07
C THR A 181 3.84 23.22 -14.79
N GLY A 182 4.45 22.03 -14.80
CA GLY A 182 5.92 21.88 -14.90
C GLY A 182 6.70 22.11 -13.59
N ASN A 183 6.05 22.14 -12.43
CA ASN A 183 6.71 22.17 -11.14
C ASN A 183 6.72 20.78 -10.48
N GLU A 184 7.71 20.53 -9.62
CA GLU A 184 7.79 19.34 -8.76
C GLU A 184 6.43 18.97 -8.14
N LYS A 185 6.13 17.67 -7.99
CA LYS A 185 4.84 17.16 -7.48
C LYS A 185 4.46 17.81 -6.15
N ARG A 186 3.56 18.79 -6.19
CA ARG A 186 3.05 19.49 -4.99
C ARG A 186 1.80 18.80 -4.45
N TYR A 187 1.99 17.97 -3.42
CA TYR A 187 0.89 17.30 -2.71
C TYR A 187 0.05 18.24 -1.81
N THR A 188 0.43 19.52 -1.68
CA THR A 188 -0.27 20.52 -0.86
C THR A 188 -1.76 20.62 -1.18
N VAL A 189 -2.12 20.53 -2.46
CA VAL A 189 -3.53 20.63 -2.89
C VAL A 189 -4.36 19.45 -2.39
N ALA A 190 -3.80 18.23 -2.39
CA ALA A 190 -4.49 17.07 -1.83
C ALA A 190 -4.77 17.23 -0.33
N PHE A 191 -3.84 17.83 0.43
CA PHE A 191 -4.05 18.12 1.85
C PHE A 191 -5.11 19.19 2.07
N ILE A 192 -5.12 20.28 1.29
CA ILE A 192 -6.13 21.34 1.38
C ILE A 192 -7.52 20.77 1.07
N THR A 193 -7.65 19.98 0.00
CA THR A 193 -8.92 19.31 -0.36
C THR A 193 -9.38 18.38 0.77
N THR A 194 -8.46 17.64 1.39
CA THR A 194 -8.78 16.78 2.54
C THR A 194 -9.34 17.59 3.72
N ILE A 195 -8.70 18.72 4.06
CA ILE A 195 -9.17 19.61 5.14
C ILE A 195 -10.58 20.14 4.84
N ALA A 196 -10.84 20.56 3.59
CA ALA A 196 -12.17 21.04 3.19
C ALA A 196 -13.26 19.98 3.38
N PHE A 197 -13.00 18.73 2.98
CA PHE A 197 -13.95 17.62 3.18
C PHE A 197 -14.14 17.26 4.66
N VAL A 198 -13.09 17.33 5.48
CA VAL A 198 -13.18 17.11 6.92
C VAL A 198 -14.06 18.17 7.58
N LEU A 199 -13.88 19.46 7.23
CA LEU A 199 -14.73 20.54 7.75
C LEU A 199 -16.20 20.37 7.32
N PHE A 200 -16.44 19.99 6.07
CA PHE A 200 -17.78 19.68 5.58
C PHE A 200 -18.43 18.52 6.36
N SER A 201 -17.66 17.46 6.64
CA SER A 201 -18.15 16.34 7.45
C SER A 201 -18.47 16.77 8.89
N ALA A 202 -17.65 17.62 9.52
CA ALA A 202 -17.89 18.13 10.86
C ALA A 202 -19.17 18.97 10.93
N LEU A 203 -19.43 19.79 9.90
CA LEU A 203 -20.66 20.58 9.81
C LEU A 203 -21.91 19.67 9.73
N SER A 204 -21.84 18.59 8.95
CA SER A 204 -22.95 17.64 8.82
C SER A 204 -23.31 16.93 10.13
N LEU A 205 -22.32 16.70 10.99
CA LEU A 205 -22.50 16.00 12.26
C LEU A 205 -23.05 16.87 13.37
N TRP A 206 -22.88 18.19 13.28
CA TRP A 206 -23.34 19.11 14.32
C TRP A 206 -24.86 18.96 14.56
N GLN A 207 -25.63 18.62 13.53
CA GLN A 207 -27.08 18.46 13.66
C GLN A 207 -27.52 17.07 14.13
N VAL A 208 -26.59 16.11 14.26
CA VAL A 208 -26.92 14.72 14.60
C VAL A 208 -27.02 14.54 16.11
N LYS A 209 -28.23 14.24 16.60
CA LYS A 209 -28.44 13.84 18.00
C LYS A 209 -28.19 12.35 18.15
N THR A 210 -27.15 11.98 18.89
CA THR A 210 -26.83 10.57 19.17
C THR A 210 -27.28 10.18 20.58
N THR A 211 -28.01 9.07 20.72
CA THR A 211 -28.32 8.50 22.04
C THR A 211 -27.13 7.69 22.55
N LEU A 212 -26.46 8.17 23.60
CA LEU A 212 -25.38 7.42 24.25
C LEU A 212 -25.98 6.38 25.20
N TYR A 213 -25.72 5.09 24.91
CA TYR A 213 -26.16 4.01 25.79
C TYR A 213 -25.23 3.87 26.99
N LYS A 214 -25.78 3.76 28.21
CA LYS A 214 -24.97 3.56 29.42
C LYS A 214 -24.27 2.20 29.38
N PRO A 215 -22.97 2.11 29.73
CA PRO A 215 -22.24 0.85 29.74
C PRO A 215 -22.85 -0.14 30.74
N SER A 216 -22.97 -1.41 30.35
CA SER A 216 -23.56 -2.45 31.21
C SER A 216 -22.65 -2.77 32.40
N ALA A 217 -23.20 -2.74 33.62
CA ALA A 217 -22.47 -2.98 34.88
C ALA A 217 -21.76 -4.35 35.00
N LYS A 218 -22.08 -5.33 34.12
CA LYS A 218 -21.47 -6.68 34.08
C LYS A 218 -20.79 -7.00 32.74
N MET A 219 -20.22 -5.99 32.09
CA MET A 219 -19.57 -6.09 30.77
C MET A 219 -18.51 -7.21 30.67
N TRP A 220 -17.60 -7.30 31.64
CA TRP A 220 -16.52 -8.31 31.64
C TRP A 220 -17.01 -9.76 31.67
N ARG A 221 -18.02 -10.07 32.50
CA ARG A 221 -18.59 -11.42 32.58
C ARG A 221 -19.30 -11.81 31.28
N LYS A 222 -20.02 -10.85 30.67
CA LYS A 222 -20.66 -11.04 29.35
C LYS A 222 -19.64 -11.28 28.24
N ALA A 223 -18.52 -10.55 28.25
CA ALA A 223 -17.42 -10.75 27.30
C ALA A 223 -16.74 -12.12 27.48
N LEU A 224 -16.50 -12.57 28.71
CA LEU A 224 -15.91 -13.89 28.98
C LEU A 224 -16.79 -15.04 28.51
N VAL A 225 -18.12 -14.94 28.65
CA VAL A 225 -19.06 -15.94 28.13
C VAL A 225 -19.04 -15.96 26.60
N LEU A 226 -18.87 -14.80 25.96
CA LEU A 226 -18.73 -14.70 24.51
C LEU A 226 -17.46 -15.40 24.03
N GLY A 227 -16.33 -15.14 24.68
CA GLY A 227 -15.03 -15.74 24.33
C GLY A 227 -14.94 -17.27 24.51
N LYS A 228 -15.90 -17.90 25.19
CA LYS A 228 -15.96 -19.37 25.32
C LYS A 228 -16.57 -20.07 24.10
N LYS A 229 -17.26 -19.34 23.23
CA LYS A 229 -17.95 -19.92 22.06
C LYS A 229 -16.97 -20.03 20.88
N LEU A 230 -16.78 -21.24 20.36
CA LEU A 230 -15.96 -21.50 19.16
C LEU A 230 -16.37 -20.61 17.96
N GLU A 231 -17.67 -20.38 17.81
CA GLU A 231 -18.24 -19.54 16.75
C GLU A 231 -17.65 -18.12 16.75
N VAL A 232 -17.35 -17.57 17.93
CA VAL A 232 -16.80 -16.22 18.09
C VAL A 232 -15.35 -16.17 17.63
N TRP A 233 -14.56 -17.21 17.90
CA TRP A 233 -13.18 -17.29 17.44
C TRP A 233 -13.09 -17.45 15.92
N LEU A 234 -13.97 -18.25 15.32
CA LEU A 234 -14.09 -18.33 13.85
C LEU A 234 -14.51 -16.99 13.26
N PHE A 235 -15.39 -16.26 13.93
CA PHE A 235 -15.74 -14.92 13.47
C PHE A 235 -14.56 -13.92 13.61
N VAL A 236 -13.81 -13.95 14.71
CA VAL A 236 -12.61 -13.12 14.89
C VAL A 236 -11.56 -13.43 13.83
N LEU A 237 -11.31 -14.72 13.55
CA LEU A 237 -10.36 -15.14 12.53
C LEU A 237 -10.83 -14.73 11.12
N LEU A 238 -12.12 -14.79 10.84
CA LEU A 238 -12.71 -14.26 9.60
C LEU A 238 -12.39 -12.77 9.42
N LEU A 239 -12.62 -11.96 10.46
CA LEU A 239 -12.32 -10.53 10.43
C LEU A 239 -10.84 -10.26 10.16
N ILE A 240 -9.95 -11.07 10.76
CA ILE A 240 -8.49 -10.94 10.57
C ILE A 240 -8.07 -11.32 9.15
N VAL A 241 -8.56 -12.44 8.61
CA VAL A 241 -8.21 -12.90 7.26
C VAL A 241 -8.71 -11.92 6.20
N MET A 242 -9.99 -11.56 6.26
CA MET A 242 -10.60 -10.60 5.32
C MET A 242 -9.96 -9.22 5.45
N GLY A 243 -9.74 -8.77 6.67
CA GLY A 243 -9.08 -7.50 6.96
C GLY A 243 -7.64 -7.45 6.47
N SER A 244 -6.91 -8.57 6.52
CA SER A 244 -5.51 -8.62 6.10
C SER A 244 -5.39 -8.59 4.58
N CYS A 245 -6.28 -9.28 3.86
CA CYS A 245 -6.36 -9.22 2.41
C CYS A 245 -6.73 -7.79 1.94
N TYR A 246 -7.73 -7.18 2.57
CA TYR A 246 -8.12 -5.80 2.29
C TYR A 246 -6.99 -4.80 2.61
N GLY A 247 -6.35 -4.94 3.78
CA GLY A 247 -5.24 -4.08 4.21
C GLY A 247 -4.05 -4.17 3.26
N PHE A 248 -3.70 -5.39 2.83
CA PHE A 248 -2.64 -5.61 1.86
C PHE A 248 -2.94 -4.91 0.54
N ARG A 249 -4.18 -5.07 0.03
CA ARG A 249 -4.63 -4.41 -1.19
C ARG A 249 -4.58 -2.89 -1.08
N ALA A 250 -5.01 -2.34 0.06
CA ALA A 250 -5.04 -0.89 0.29
C ALA A 250 -3.63 -0.27 0.35
N ILE A 251 -2.62 -1.01 0.81
CA ILE A 251 -1.25 -0.50 0.96
C ILE A 251 -0.41 -0.80 -0.29
N TYR A 252 -0.37 -2.06 -0.72
CA TYR A 252 0.54 -2.53 -1.76
C TYR A 252 -0.12 -2.67 -3.13
N GLY A 253 -1.45 -2.64 -3.22
CA GLY A 253 -2.17 -2.82 -4.49
C GLY A 253 -1.82 -1.75 -5.52
N SER A 254 -1.76 -0.48 -5.10
CA SER A 254 -1.35 0.63 -5.97
C SER A 254 0.09 0.51 -6.45
N TRP A 255 1.01 0.15 -5.54
CA TRP A 255 2.43 -0.04 -5.87
C TRP A 255 2.64 -1.20 -6.82
N TYR A 256 1.92 -2.31 -6.62
CA TYR A 256 1.94 -3.46 -7.51
C TYR A 256 1.48 -3.09 -8.93
N LEU A 257 0.38 -2.35 -9.04
CA LEU A 257 -0.14 -1.91 -10.34
C LEU A 257 0.81 -0.93 -11.03
N GLN A 258 1.40 0.02 -10.30
CA GLN A 258 2.43 0.90 -10.83
C GLN A 258 3.65 0.12 -11.33
N GLY A 259 4.05 -0.93 -10.62
CA GLY A 259 5.14 -1.82 -11.04
C GLY A 259 4.88 -2.56 -12.36
N ILE A 260 3.62 -2.66 -12.80
CA ILE A 260 3.21 -3.27 -14.09
C ILE A 260 2.88 -2.17 -15.13
N GLY A 261 3.14 -0.90 -14.81
CA GLY A 261 2.96 0.23 -15.73
C GLY A 261 1.59 0.93 -15.66
N ALA A 262 0.85 0.79 -14.55
CA ALA A 262 -0.39 1.54 -14.36
C ALA A 262 -0.12 3.04 -14.16
N THR A 263 -0.91 3.89 -14.83
CA THR A 263 -0.92 5.34 -14.60
C THR A 263 -1.70 5.69 -13.33
N ASP A 264 -1.41 6.84 -12.72
CA ASP A 264 -2.12 7.31 -11.52
C ASP A 264 -3.64 7.47 -11.77
N LEU A 265 -4.04 7.84 -12.98
CA LEU A 265 -5.45 7.90 -13.40
C LEU A 265 -6.09 6.51 -13.38
N LEU A 266 -5.40 5.48 -13.89
CA LEU A 266 -5.92 4.12 -13.92
C LEU A 266 -6.14 3.56 -12.50
N LEU A 267 -5.26 3.89 -11.55
CA LEU A 267 -5.43 3.53 -10.14
C LEU A 267 -6.71 4.15 -9.55
N GLY A 268 -6.93 5.45 -9.80
CA GLY A 268 -8.11 6.16 -9.34
C GLY A 268 -9.40 5.63 -9.97
N VAL A 269 -9.39 5.38 -11.28
CA VAL A 269 -10.54 4.83 -12.02
C VAL A 269 -10.85 3.40 -11.57
N SER A 270 -9.84 2.53 -11.46
CA SER A 270 -10.02 1.16 -10.96
C SER A 270 -10.72 1.16 -9.60
N ARG A 271 -10.22 2.00 -8.67
CA ARG A 271 -10.77 2.12 -7.33
C ARG A 271 -12.20 2.65 -7.33
N GLY A 272 -12.49 3.68 -8.13
CA GLY A 272 -13.84 4.24 -8.24
C GLY A 272 -14.83 3.25 -8.86
N MET A 273 -14.41 2.48 -9.87
CA MET A 273 -15.26 1.47 -10.51
C MET A 273 -15.62 0.33 -9.56
N SER A 274 -14.70 -0.11 -8.70
CA SER A 274 -14.99 -1.07 -7.61
C SER A 274 -16.22 -0.67 -6.80
N ASP A 275 -16.27 0.60 -6.42
CA ASP A 275 -17.31 1.20 -5.59
C ASP A 275 -18.64 1.30 -6.37
N VAL A 276 -18.59 1.67 -7.66
CA VAL A 276 -19.76 1.69 -8.57
C VAL A 276 -20.39 0.32 -8.71
N TYR A 277 -19.59 -0.73 -8.93
CA TYR A 277 -20.13 -2.09 -9.04
C TYR A 277 -20.80 -2.57 -7.74
N GLY A 278 -20.37 -2.03 -6.59
CA GLY A 278 -20.95 -2.34 -5.28
C GLY A 278 -22.38 -1.82 -5.10
N LEU A 279 -22.74 -0.70 -5.73
CA LEU A 279 -24.02 0.01 -5.54
C LEU A 279 -25.27 -0.88 -5.58
N PRO A 280 -25.54 -1.67 -6.64
CA PRO A 280 -26.75 -2.49 -6.70
C PRO A 280 -26.81 -3.55 -5.59
N PHE A 281 -25.66 -4.06 -5.15
CA PHE A 281 -25.57 -5.07 -4.09
C PHE A 281 -25.75 -4.48 -2.70
N LEU A 282 -25.26 -3.26 -2.43
CA LEU A 282 -25.57 -2.58 -1.16
C LEU A 282 -27.04 -2.17 -1.08
N TYR A 283 -27.57 -1.62 -2.16
CA TYR A 283 -28.97 -1.21 -2.19
C TYR A 283 -29.90 -2.39 -1.90
N SER A 284 -29.55 -3.55 -2.44
CA SER A 284 -30.30 -4.81 -2.26
C SER A 284 -29.76 -5.67 -1.09
N SER A 285 -28.92 -5.13 -0.20
CA SER A 285 -28.22 -5.96 0.80
C SER A 285 -29.17 -6.68 1.75
N GLU A 286 -30.29 -6.05 2.11
CA GLU A 286 -31.29 -6.64 2.99
C GLU A 286 -31.90 -7.90 2.37
N TRP A 287 -32.23 -7.86 1.08
CA TRP A 287 -32.74 -9.01 0.34
C TRP A 287 -31.74 -10.18 0.34
N TRP A 288 -30.46 -9.90 0.07
CA TRP A 288 -29.42 -10.91 0.08
C TRP A 288 -29.25 -11.54 1.46
N ILE A 289 -29.27 -10.72 2.51
CA ILE A 289 -29.09 -11.17 3.89
C ILE A 289 -30.29 -11.98 4.37
N ASN A 290 -31.52 -11.55 4.06
CA ASN A 290 -32.73 -12.30 4.40
C ASN A 290 -32.82 -13.64 3.66
N LYS A 291 -32.34 -13.70 2.41
CA LYS A 291 -32.40 -14.92 1.58
C LYS A 291 -31.32 -15.95 1.92
N ILE A 292 -30.08 -15.51 2.13
CA ILE A 292 -28.92 -16.39 2.32
C ILE A 292 -28.62 -16.60 3.81
N GLY A 293 -28.87 -15.58 4.63
CA GLY A 293 -28.51 -15.53 6.04
C GLY A 293 -27.11 -14.96 6.26
N TYR A 294 -26.94 -14.28 7.41
CA TYR A 294 -25.70 -13.56 7.75
C TYR A 294 -24.43 -14.41 7.63
N ARG A 295 -24.47 -15.62 8.20
CA ARG A 295 -23.29 -16.52 8.28
C ARG A 295 -22.91 -17.09 6.92
N ALA A 296 -23.90 -17.38 6.07
CA ALA A 296 -23.66 -17.99 4.78
C ALA A 296 -23.09 -17.01 3.75
N ILE A 297 -23.28 -15.69 3.93
CA ILE A 297 -22.67 -14.63 3.10
C ILE A 297 -21.14 -14.58 3.27
N PHE A 298 -20.59 -15.06 4.39
CA PHE A 298 -19.14 -15.05 4.60
C PHE A 298 -18.40 -16.00 3.65
N ILE A 299 -19.02 -17.09 3.20
CA ILE A 299 -18.42 -18.03 2.24
C ILE A 299 -18.19 -17.37 0.86
N PRO A 300 -19.20 -16.82 0.16
CA PRO A 300 -18.97 -16.17 -1.12
C PRO A 300 -18.06 -14.94 -1.00
N ALA A 301 -18.04 -14.25 0.15
CA ALA A 301 -17.08 -13.17 0.40
C ALA A 301 -15.62 -13.65 0.46
N LEU A 302 -15.36 -14.77 1.14
CA LEU A 302 -14.03 -15.38 1.20
C LEU A 302 -13.60 -15.91 -0.18
N LEU A 303 -14.52 -16.58 -0.90
CA LEU A 303 -14.26 -17.06 -2.25
C LEU A 303 -14.00 -15.89 -3.22
N GLY A 304 -14.77 -14.82 -3.14
CA GLY A 304 -14.54 -13.59 -3.92
C GLY A 304 -13.17 -12.99 -3.63
N THR A 305 -12.73 -13.00 -2.36
CA THR A 305 -11.40 -12.51 -1.95
C THR A 305 -10.29 -13.38 -2.52
N ALA A 306 -10.46 -14.71 -2.52
CA ALA A 306 -9.52 -15.62 -3.13
C ALA A 306 -9.42 -15.41 -4.65
N VAL A 307 -10.56 -15.31 -5.34
CA VAL A 307 -10.61 -15.04 -6.79
C VAL A 307 -9.94 -13.72 -7.13
N ASP A 308 -10.23 -12.66 -6.37
CA ASP A 308 -9.59 -11.34 -6.53
C ASP A 308 -8.07 -11.44 -6.43
N CYS A 309 -7.57 -12.05 -5.34
CA CYS A 309 -6.15 -12.21 -5.11
C CYS A 309 -5.47 -13.04 -6.21
N PHE A 310 -6.05 -14.18 -6.59
CA PHE A 310 -5.49 -14.99 -7.68
C PHE A 310 -5.50 -14.24 -9.01
N SER A 311 -6.56 -13.52 -9.32
CA SER A 311 -6.67 -12.71 -10.54
C SER A 311 -5.56 -11.65 -10.61
N PHE A 312 -5.27 -10.95 -9.50
CA PHE A 312 -4.14 -10.02 -9.42
C PHE A 312 -2.79 -10.71 -9.60
N SER A 313 -2.63 -11.96 -9.16
CA SER A 313 -1.38 -12.70 -9.34
C SER A 313 -1.08 -13.07 -10.80
N PHE A 314 -2.10 -13.21 -11.63
CA PHE A 314 -1.99 -13.49 -13.07
C PHE A 314 -1.98 -12.22 -13.93
N LEU A 315 -2.09 -11.05 -13.32
CA LEU A 315 -2.16 -9.78 -14.04
C LEU A 315 -0.82 -9.46 -14.72
N GLU A 316 -0.80 -9.31 -16.04
CA GLU A 316 0.40 -8.95 -16.82
C GLU A 316 0.36 -7.53 -17.36
N VAL A 317 -0.85 -7.01 -17.60
CA VAL A 317 -1.12 -5.64 -18.02
C VAL A 317 -2.06 -5.00 -17.01
N PRO A 318 -2.02 -3.67 -16.77
CA PRO A 318 -2.71 -3.07 -15.64
C PRO A 318 -4.22 -2.83 -15.87
N TRP A 319 -4.68 -2.74 -17.13
CA TRP A 319 -6.09 -2.40 -17.44
C TRP A 319 -7.15 -3.40 -16.92
N PRO A 320 -6.93 -4.73 -16.88
CA PRO A 320 -7.92 -5.68 -16.38
C PRO A 320 -8.21 -5.51 -14.88
N ALA A 321 -7.37 -4.77 -14.14
CA ALA A 321 -7.59 -4.47 -12.73
C ALA A 321 -8.98 -3.87 -12.49
N VAL A 322 -9.48 -3.04 -13.41
CA VAL A 322 -10.81 -2.42 -13.31
C VAL A 322 -11.92 -3.46 -13.24
N ILE A 323 -11.82 -4.53 -14.03
CA ILE A 323 -12.82 -5.61 -14.06
C ILE A 323 -12.62 -6.53 -12.86
N ILE A 324 -11.37 -6.86 -12.52
CA ILE A 324 -11.05 -7.70 -11.35
C ILE A 324 -11.59 -7.04 -10.07
N GLU A 325 -11.53 -5.72 -9.97
CA GLU A 325 -12.07 -5.02 -8.81
C GLU A 325 -13.60 -5.15 -8.65
N SER A 326 -14.34 -5.61 -9.66
CA SER A 326 -15.74 -6.01 -9.46
C SER A 326 -15.91 -7.15 -8.46
N THR A 327 -14.89 -7.98 -8.24
CA THR A 327 -14.95 -9.04 -7.22
C THR A 327 -14.99 -8.50 -5.79
N LEU A 328 -14.59 -7.23 -5.58
CA LEU A 328 -14.65 -6.54 -4.27
C LEU A 328 -16.09 -6.30 -3.80
N ILE A 329 -17.08 -6.35 -4.69
CA ILE A 329 -18.51 -6.23 -4.33
C ILE A 329 -18.89 -7.18 -3.20
N LEU A 330 -18.61 -8.47 -3.41
CA LEU A 330 -18.97 -9.55 -2.48
C LEU A 330 -18.05 -9.54 -1.28
N SER A 331 -16.75 -9.36 -1.53
CA SER A 331 -15.68 -9.45 -0.55
C SER A 331 -15.67 -8.30 0.45
N TYR A 332 -16.13 -7.10 0.07
CA TYR A 332 -16.02 -5.91 0.90
C TYR A 332 -17.38 -5.34 1.30
N HIS A 333 -18.24 -5.07 0.32
CA HIS A 333 -19.45 -4.32 0.59
C HIS A 333 -20.52 -5.16 1.27
N LEU A 334 -20.96 -6.24 0.61
CA LEU A 334 -22.00 -7.13 1.14
C LEU A 334 -21.52 -7.84 2.42
N TYR A 335 -20.27 -8.30 2.40
CA TYR A 335 -19.60 -8.87 3.57
C TYR A 335 -19.68 -7.97 4.81
N TRP A 336 -19.32 -6.68 4.70
CA TRP A 336 -19.31 -5.81 5.87
C TRP A 336 -20.72 -5.50 6.41
N VAL A 337 -21.74 -5.44 5.53
CA VAL A 337 -23.14 -5.35 5.98
C VAL A 337 -23.51 -6.60 6.78
N ALA A 338 -23.16 -7.80 6.28
CA ALA A 338 -23.40 -9.05 6.99
C ALA A 338 -22.64 -9.13 8.32
N VAL A 339 -21.40 -8.65 8.38
CA VAL A 339 -20.61 -8.53 9.63
C VAL A 339 -21.32 -7.66 10.64
N MET A 340 -21.75 -6.46 10.24
CA MET A 340 -22.42 -5.51 11.13
C MET A 340 -23.72 -6.08 11.70
N GLN A 341 -24.52 -6.74 10.87
CA GLN A 341 -25.76 -7.36 11.31
C GLN A 341 -25.50 -8.61 12.16
N TYR A 342 -24.53 -9.43 11.78
CA TYR A 342 -24.16 -10.62 12.56
C TYR A 342 -23.68 -10.25 13.96
N VAL A 343 -22.85 -9.20 14.11
CA VAL A 343 -22.39 -8.72 15.42
C VAL A 343 -23.56 -8.44 16.38
N ILE A 344 -24.67 -7.91 15.87
CA ILE A 344 -25.88 -7.64 16.67
C ILE A 344 -26.47 -8.94 17.22
N CYS A 345 -26.49 -10.00 16.42
CA CYS A 345 -27.03 -11.31 16.80
C CYS A 345 -26.17 -12.03 17.85
N ILE A 346 -24.85 -11.90 17.78
CA ILE A 346 -23.91 -12.58 18.71
C ILE A 346 -23.73 -11.77 20.00
N ALA A 347 -23.81 -10.44 19.93
CA ALA A 347 -23.49 -9.58 21.06
C ALA A 347 -24.58 -9.66 22.15
N PRO A 348 -24.20 -9.88 23.43
CA PRO A 348 -25.15 -9.85 24.53
C PRO A 348 -25.75 -8.45 24.73
N GLU A 349 -26.97 -8.38 25.24
CA GLU A 349 -27.66 -7.10 25.49
C GLU A 349 -26.80 -6.14 26.30
N GLY A 350 -26.74 -4.88 25.87
CA GLY A 350 -25.90 -3.84 26.47
C GLY A 350 -24.41 -3.91 26.12
N LEU A 351 -23.98 -4.82 25.23
CA LEU A 351 -22.61 -4.90 24.71
C LEU A 351 -22.50 -4.73 23.18
N GLN A 352 -23.62 -4.47 22.49
CA GLN A 352 -23.67 -4.41 21.03
C GLN A 352 -22.70 -3.38 20.45
N ALA A 353 -22.69 -2.16 20.98
CA ALA A 353 -21.76 -1.10 20.55
C ALA A 353 -20.29 -1.53 20.74
N THR A 354 -19.96 -2.13 21.88
CA THR A 354 -18.59 -2.60 22.19
C THR A 354 -18.13 -3.71 21.25
N VAL A 355 -18.98 -4.73 20.99
CA VAL A 355 -18.62 -5.82 20.08
C VAL A 355 -18.49 -5.30 18.64
N ARG A 356 -19.31 -4.35 18.21
CA ARG A 356 -19.19 -3.70 16.88
C ARG A 356 -17.89 -2.93 16.75
N ALA A 357 -17.56 -2.11 17.74
CA ALA A 357 -16.31 -1.36 17.78
C ALA A 357 -15.09 -2.29 17.76
N LEU A 358 -15.15 -3.39 18.52
CA LEU A 358 -14.10 -4.42 18.53
C LEU A 358 -13.97 -5.12 17.18
N ALA A 359 -15.08 -5.52 16.55
CA ALA A 359 -15.07 -6.16 15.24
C ALA A 359 -14.44 -5.25 14.16
N GLY A 360 -14.80 -3.97 14.14
CA GLY A 360 -14.17 -2.99 13.25
C GLY A 360 -12.70 -2.75 13.56
N SER A 361 -12.32 -2.73 14.84
CA SER A 361 -10.93 -2.56 15.23
C SER A 361 -10.07 -3.76 14.81
N LEU A 362 -10.58 -4.99 14.97
CA LEU A 362 -9.90 -6.20 14.53
C LEU A 362 -9.73 -6.21 13.01
N GLN A 363 -10.81 -5.96 12.26
CA GLN A 363 -10.77 -6.02 10.81
C GLN A 363 -9.89 -4.93 10.17
N TYR A 364 -9.89 -3.70 10.69
CA TYR A 364 -9.18 -2.60 10.03
C TYR A 364 -7.88 -2.17 10.71
N ASN A 365 -7.73 -2.27 12.04
CA ASN A 365 -6.50 -1.84 12.71
C ASN A 365 -5.53 -3.01 12.85
N LEU A 366 -5.96 -4.10 13.52
CA LEU A 366 -5.08 -5.26 13.75
C LEU A 366 -4.69 -5.92 12.44
N SER A 367 -5.65 -6.12 11.54
CA SER A 367 -5.37 -6.73 10.25
C SER A 367 -4.51 -5.85 9.35
N LYS A 368 -4.64 -4.52 9.43
CA LYS A 368 -3.77 -3.60 8.69
C LYS A 368 -2.33 -3.69 9.19
N LEU A 369 -2.12 -3.79 10.51
CA LEU A 369 -0.81 -4.04 11.09
C LEU A 369 -0.19 -5.33 10.52
N ILE A 370 -0.94 -6.44 10.55
CA ILE A 370 -0.50 -7.73 9.98
C ILE A 370 -0.19 -7.58 8.49
N SER A 371 -1.07 -6.93 7.73
CA SER A 371 -0.89 -6.76 6.29
C SER A 371 0.31 -5.87 5.94
N THR A 372 0.64 -4.87 6.76
CA THR A 372 1.80 -3.99 6.52
C THR A 372 3.10 -4.74 6.82
N THR A 373 3.15 -5.48 7.92
CA THR A 373 4.38 -6.18 8.31
C THR A 373 4.63 -7.41 7.42
N VAL A 374 3.65 -8.31 7.35
CA VAL A 374 3.75 -9.55 6.57
C VAL A 374 3.72 -9.25 5.08
N GLY A 375 2.85 -8.33 4.64
CA GLY A 375 2.78 -7.92 3.24
C GLY A 375 4.02 -7.19 2.75
N GLY A 376 4.62 -6.35 3.59
CA GLY A 376 5.88 -5.68 3.28
C GLY A 376 7.02 -6.67 3.07
N TYR A 377 7.13 -7.67 3.98
CA TYR A 377 8.10 -8.76 3.84
C TYR A 377 7.85 -9.60 2.57
N LEU A 378 6.60 -9.97 2.29
CA LEU A 378 6.27 -10.72 1.07
C LEU A 378 6.58 -9.92 -0.20
N MET A 379 6.36 -8.61 -0.19
CA MET A 379 6.72 -7.72 -1.31
C MET A 379 8.22 -7.58 -1.51
N SER A 380 9.00 -7.45 -0.45
CA SER A 380 10.45 -7.28 -0.58
C SER A 380 11.15 -8.53 -1.07
N GLU A 381 10.78 -9.69 -0.52
CA GLU A 381 11.50 -10.95 -0.79
C GLU A 381 10.97 -11.70 -2.03
N TYR A 382 9.65 -11.75 -2.22
CA TYR A 382 9.01 -12.62 -3.21
C TYR A 382 8.23 -11.85 -4.29
N GLY A 383 8.07 -10.54 -4.12
CA GLY A 383 7.35 -9.67 -5.04
C GLY A 383 5.83 -9.85 -5.08
N GLY A 384 5.19 -8.96 -5.85
CA GLY A 384 3.74 -8.83 -6.01
C GLY A 384 2.95 -10.12 -6.16
N ARG A 385 3.30 -10.88 -7.21
CA ARG A 385 2.55 -12.05 -7.67
C ARG A 385 2.47 -13.13 -6.60
N VAL A 386 3.59 -13.40 -5.91
CA VAL A 386 3.65 -14.45 -4.89
C VAL A 386 2.82 -14.07 -3.67
N ALA A 387 2.88 -12.81 -3.22
CA ALA A 387 2.06 -12.39 -2.08
C ALA A 387 0.56 -12.50 -2.35
N PHE A 388 0.11 -12.12 -3.55
CA PHE A 388 -1.28 -12.29 -3.95
C PHE A 388 -1.69 -13.78 -3.95
N ARG A 389 -0.84 -14.70 -4.40
CA ARG A 389 -1.10 -16.15 -4.32
C ARG A 389 -1.19 -16.64 -2.87
N VAL A 390 -0.31 -16.18 -1.99
CA VAL A 390 -0.31 -16.55 -0.57
C VAL A 390 -1.60 -16.08 0.10
N LEU A 391 -1.99 -14.81 -0.09
CA LEU A 391 -3.22 -14.25 0.47
C LEU A 391 -4.47 -14.94 -0.08
N GLY A 392 -4.52 -15.18 -1.40
CA GLY A 392 -5.60 -15.93 -2.04
C GLY A 392 -5.73 -17.35 -1.49
N SER A 393 -4.60 -18.02 -1.24
CA SER A 393 -4.57 -19.36 -0.65
C SER A 393 -5.07 -19.35 0.80
N ILE A 394 -4.66 -18.37 1.62
CA ILE A 394 -5.15 -18.22 3.00
C ILE A 394 -6.68 -18.00 3.01
N ALA A 395 -7.19 -17.11 2.16
CA ALA A 395 -8.62 -16.86 2.03
C ALA A 395 -9.39 -18.11 1.59
N LEU A 396 -8.85 -18.88 0.63
CA LEU A 396 -9.47 -20.10 0.13
C LEU A 396 -9.48 -21.22 1.19
N ILE A 397 -8.35 -21.46 1.87
CA ILE A 397 -8.27 -22.43 2.97
C ILE A 397 -9.28 -22.06 4.05
N TYR A 398 -9.37 -20.77 4.39
CA TYR A 398 -10.32 -20.31 5.39
C TYR A 398 -11.77 -20.47 4.94
N ALA A 399 -12.08 -20.27 3.65
CA ALA A 399 -13.41 -20.55 3.08
C ALA A 399 -13.80 -22.02 3.27
N ILE A 400 -12.87 -22.95 3.04
CA ILE A 400 -13.11 -24.38 3.22
C ILE A 400 -13.32 -24.71 4.71
N VAL A 401 -12.48 -24.19 5.60
CA VAL A 401 -12.60 -24.41 7.05
C VAL A 401 -13.93 -23.86 7.57
N TYR A 402 -14.26 -22.60 7.24
CA TYR A 402 -15.50 -21.96 7.69
C TYR A 402 -16.74 -22.63 7.07
N GLY A 403 -16.69 -23.00 5.80
CA GLY A 403 -17.74 -23.73 5.11
C GLY A 403 -17.99 -25.12 5.70
N SER A 404 -16.93 -25.86 6.01
CA SER A 404 -17.04 -27.17 6.66
C SER A 404 -17.66 -27.06 8.06
N TYR A 405 -17.26 -26.07 8.85
CA TYR A 405 -17.87 -25.76 10.15
C TYR A 405 -19.37 -25.46 10.03
N LEU A 406 -19.78 -24.59 9.09
CA LEU A 406 -21.19 -24.27 8.89
C LEU A 406 -22.01 -25.50 8.46
N ARG A 407 -21.43 -26.37 7.63
CA ARG A 407 -22.06 -27.62 7.23
C ARG A 407 -22.25 -28.56 8.41
N MET A 408 -21.23 -28.72 9.26
CA MET A 408 -21.31 -29.53 10.48
C MET A 408 -22.34 -28.98 11.47
N ASP A 409 -22.38 -27.66 11.69
CA ASP A 409 -23.37 -27.02 12.57
C ASP A 409 -24.80 -27.24 12.08
N HIS A 410 -25.02 -27.16 10.76
CA HIS A 410 -26.32 -27.44 10.15
C HIS A 410 -26.75 -28.91 10.35
N LEU A 411 -25.83 -29.87 10.17
CA LEU A 411 -26.12 -31.29 10.40
C LEU A 411 -26.44 -31.58 11.86
N ARG A 412 -25.66 -31.02 12.80
CA ARG A 412 -25.91 -31.18 14.26
C ARG A 412 -27.29 -30.63 14.67
N LYS A 413 -27.71 -29.51 14.11
CA LYS A 413 -29.06 -28.95 14.35
C LYS A 413 -30.14 -29.89 13.82
N LYS A 414 -29.98 -30.40 12.60
CA LYS A 414 -30.92 -31.34 11.99
C LYS A 414 -31.06 -32.64 12.79
N GLU A 415 -29.95 -33.19 13.29
CA GLU A 415 -29.97 -34.37 14.16
C GLU A 415 -30.71 -34.09 15.47
N LYS A 416 -30.47 -32.93 16.09
CA LYS A 416 -31.15 -32.53 17.32
C LYS A 416 -32.66 -32.38 17.11
N ASP A 417 -33.08 -31.72 16.04
CA ASP A 417 -34.50 -31.56 15.71
C ASP A 417 -35.19 -32.90 15.42
N ASN A 418 -34.50 -33.81 14.73
CA ASN A 418 -35.00 -35.16 14.51
C ASN A 418 -35.12 -35.95 15.83
N SER A 419 -34.17 -35.80 16.75
CA SER A 419 -34.23 -36.47 18.06
C SER A 419 -35.36 -35.95 18.95
N ILE A 420 -35.74 -34.68 18.79
CA ILE A 420 -36.87 -34.06 19.49
C ILE A 420 -38.20 -34.50 18.90
N ARG A 421 -38.28 -34.77 17.59
CA ARG A 421 -39.51 -35.28 16.95
C ARG A 421 -39.79 -36.76 17.23
N ILE A 422 -38.77 -37.53 17.59
CA ILE A 422 -38.89 -38.98 17.89
C ILE A 422 -39.25 -39.22 19.37
N LYS A 423 -39.03 -38.23 20.24
CA LYS A 423 -39.50 -38.21 21.63
C LYS A 423 -40.86 -37.52 21.71
#